data_AF-A0A3D9T8V0-F1
#
_entry.id   AF-A0A3D9T8V0-F1
#
_cell.length_a   1.000
_cell.length_b   1.000
_cell.length_c   1.000
_cell.angle_alpha   90.00
_cell.angle_beta   90.00
_cell.angle_gamma   90.00
#
_symmetry.space_group_name_H-M   'P 1'
#
loop_
_entity.id
_entity.type
_entity.pdbx_description
1 polymer ?
#
loop_
_entity_poly.entity_id
_entity_poly.type
_entity_poly.pdbx_seq_one_letter_code
_entity_poly.pdbx_strand_id
1 'polypeptide(L)'
;MPTGPNTAPEPEGPEQPEQPERSRGPERRRVIMEPGGPVLVEGPVEIDLPDGGTLECDRFMVALCTCRRSRRFPLCDTSHRRRR
;
A
#
# COMPACT_ATOMS: atom_id res chain seq x y z
N MET A 1 -26.37 56.14 -22.93
CA MET A 1 -25.55 55.47 -21.90
C MET A 1 -25.23 54.08 -22.45
N PRO A 2 -24.01 53.82 -22.94
CA PRO A 2 -23.67 52.53 -23.51
C PRO A 2 -23.60 51.44 -22.43
N THR A 3 -24.01 50.26 -22.87
CA THR A 3 -24.30 49.01 -22.17
C THR A 3 -23.10 48.46 -21.39
N GLY A 4 -23.37 47.65 -20.37
CA GLY A 4 -22.44 47.21 -19.30
C GLY A 4 -21.13 46.52 -19.72
N PRO A 5 -20.27 46.21 -18.72
CA PRO A 5 -18.97 45.60 -18.95
C PRO A 5 -19.15 44.13 -19.32
N ASN A 6 -18.87 43.77 -20.57
CA ASN A 6 -18.87 42.37 -20.95
C ASN A 6 -17.53 41.74 -20.56
N THR A 7 -17.60 40.91 -19.53
CA THR A 7 -16.57 39.99 -19.06
C THR A 7 -16.29 38.97 -20.15
N ALA A 8 -15.07 38.96 -20.68
CA ALA A 8 -14.56 37.82 -21.42
C ALA A 8 -13.79 36.94 -20.42
N PRO A 9 -14.23 35.72 -20.09
CA PRO A 9 -13.39 34.76 -19.41
C PRO A 9 -12.29 34.25 -20.36
N GLU A 10 -11.14 33.96 -19.77
CA GLU A 10 -9.92 33.48 -20.39
C GLU A 10 -10.15 32.21 -21.24
N PRO A 11 -9.39 31.99 -22.32
CA PRO A 11 -9.45 30.74 -23.07
C PRO A 11 -8.85 29.62 -22.21
N GLU A 12 -9.76 28.81 -21.68
CA GLU A 12 -9.72 27.37 -21.48
C GLU A 12 -8.32 26.76 -21.67
N GLY A 13 -7.66 26.51 -20.54
CA GLY A 13 -6.40 25.77 -20.50
C GLY A 13 -6.55 24.39 -21.14
N PRO A 14 -5.44 23.78 -21.59
CA PRO A 14 -5.51 22.44 -22.15
C PRO A 14 -6.01 21.49 -21.06
N GLU A 15 -7.24 21.00 -21.22
CA GLU A 15 -7.78 19.86 -20.51
C GLU A 15 -6.77 18.72 -20.66
N GLN A 16 -6.02 18.50 -19.60
CA GLN A 16 -5.12 17.37 -19.52
C GLN A 16 -6.02 16.14 -19.47
N PRO A 17 -5.98 15.25 -20.47
CA PRO A 17 -6.76 14.03 -20.41
C PRO A 17 -6.38 13.29 -19.13
N GLU A 18 -7.41 13.04 -18.32
CA GLU A 18 -7.46 11.98 -17.32
C GLU A 18 -6.59 10.80 -17.77
N GLN A 19 -5.56 10.50 -17.00
CA GLN A 19 -4.66 9.37 -17.29
C GLN A 19 -5.19 8.13 -16.57
N PRO A 20 -6.06 7.30 -17.15
CA PRO A 20 -6.06 5.90 -16.77
C PRO A 20 -4.80 5.26 -17.39
N GLU A 21 -4.41 4.08 -16.92
CA GLU A 21 -3.44 3.19 -17.59
C GLU A 21 -1.94 3.33 -17.25
N ARG A 22 -1.58 3.57 -15.98
CA ARG A 22 -0.30 3.09 -15.45
C ARG A 22 -0.47 1.77 -14.67
N SER A 23 -0.55 0.66 -15.39
CA SER A 23 0.46 -0.42 -15.34
C SER A 23 -0.02 -1.65 -16.13
N ARG A 24 0.80 -2.09 -17.08
CA ARG A 24 0.49 -3.13 -18.07
C ARG A 24 1.10 -4.48 -17.68
N GLY A 25 0.74 -4.99 -16.50
CA GLY A 25 1.13 -6.31 -15.96
C GLY A 25 0.44 -6.57 -14.62
N PRO A 26 0.37 -7.83 -14.11
CA PRO A 26 -0.20 -8.05 -12.79
C PRO A 26 0.60 -7.21 -11.79
N GLU A 27 -0.10 -6.44 -10.95
CA GLU A 27 0.51 -5.67 -9.87
C GLU A 27 1.23 -6.63 -8.93
N ARG A 28 2.53 -6.83 -9.19
CA ARG A 28 3.37 -7.71 -8.38
C ARG A 28 3.57 -7.02 -7.05
N ARG A 29 2.92 -7.53 -6.01
CA ARG A 29 3.22 -7.14 -4.64
C ARG A 29 4.65 -7.56 -4.31
N ARG A 30 5.47 -6.61 -3.85
CA ARG A 30 6.84 -6.90 -3.46
C ARG A 30 6.86 -7.63 -2.13
N VAL A 31 7.64 -8.71 -2.09
CA VAL A 31 7.90 -9.50 -0.89
C VAL A 31 9.42 -9.57 -0.69
N ILE A 32 9.89 -9.19 0.50
CA ILE A 32 11.30 -9.19 0.87
C ILE A 32 11.49 -10.19 2.01
N MET A 33 12.34 -11.18 1.79
CA MET A 33 12.69 -12.19 2.80
C MET A 33 13.97 -11.74 3.50
N GLU A 34 13.90 -11.33 4.76
CA GLU A 34 15.10 -11.05 5.57
C GLU A 34 15.69 -12.35 6.12
N PRO A 35 16.97 -12.68 5.84
CA PRO A 35 17.60 -13.90 6.36
C PRO A 35 17.61 -13.89 7.88
N GLY A 36 16.87 -14.78 8.55
CA GLY A 36 16.71 -14.80 10.01
C GLY A 36 15.83 -13.67 10.57
N GLY A 37 15.06 -13.00 9.71
CA GLY A 37 14.18 -11.88 10.03
C GLY A 37 12.73 -12.13 9.57
N PRO A 38 11.86 -11.11 9.67
CA PRO A 38 10.50 -11.19 9.17
C PRO A 38 10.44 -11.16 7.63
N VAL A 39 9.28 -11.52 7.07
CA VAL A 39 8.96 -11.23 5.67
C VAL A 39 8.35 -9.85 5.60
N LEU A 40 8.90 -8.95 4.77
CA LEU A 40 8.30 -7.64 4.52
C LEU A 40 7.44 -7.74 3.26
N VAL A 41 6.18 -7.33 3.35
CA VAL A 41 5.22 -7.33 2.25
C VAL A 41 4.76 -5.91 1.99
N GLU A 42 4.75 -5.51 0.73
CA GLU A 42 4.17 -4.24 0.28
C GLU A 42 2.65 -4.29 0.38
N GLY A 43 2.06 -3.37 1.14
CA GLY A 43 0.61 -3.32 1.38
C GLY A 43 -0.12 -2.28 0.54
N PRO A 44 -1.46 -2.29 0.57
CA PRO A 44 -2.32 -3.01 1.51
C PRO A 44 -2.36 -4.53 1.28
N VAL A 45 -2.44 -5.30 2.37
CA VAL A 45 -2.55 -6.77 2.33
C VAL A 45 -3.59 -7.32 3.27
N GLU A 46 -4.21 -8.42 2.85
CA GLU A 46 -5.07 -9.29 3.63
C GLU A 46 -4.33 -10.61 3.88
N ILE A 47 -4.39 -11.11 5.12
CA ILE A 47 -3.64 -12.29 5.56
C ILE A 47 -4.61 -13.28 6.19
N ASP A 48 -4.79 -14.42 5.57
CA ASP A 48 -5.55 -15.53 6.16
C ASP A 48 -4.70 -16.33 7.14
N LEU A 49 -5.26 -16.58 8.32
CA LEU A 49 -4.68 -17.45 9.33
C LEU A 49 -5.27 -18.86 9.22
N PRO A 50 -4.50 -19.89 9.65
CA PRO A 50 -5.00 -21.26 9.71
C PRO A 50 -6.20 -21.44 10.66
N ASP A 51 -6.39 -20.51 11.61
CA ASP A 51 -7.51 -20.51 12.55
C ASP A 51 -8.82 -19.97 11.93
N GLY A 52 -8.80 -19.60 10.64
CA GLY A 52 -9.94 -19.02 9.93
C GLY A 52 -10.15 -17.53 10.17
N GLY A 53 -9.23 -16.87 10.88
CA GLY A 53 -9.22 -15.42 11.03
C GLY A 53 -8.51 -14.73 9.86
N THR A 54 -8.97 -13.54 9.51
CA THR A 54 -8.34 -12.69 8.48
C THR A 54 -7.79 -11.43 9.14
N LEU A 55 -6.56 -11.08 8.81
CA LEU A 55 -5.92 -9.84 9.24
C LEU A 55 -5.72 -8.91 8.06
N GLU A 56 -6.41 -7.76 8.10
CA GLU A 56 -6.22 -6.68 7.14
C GLU A 56 -5.13 -5.72 7.63
N CYS A 57 -4.25 -5.32 6.72
CA CYS A 57 -3.20 -4.35 6.97
C CYS A 57 -3.18 -3.33 5.84
N ASP A 58 -3.55 -2.09 6.17
CA ASP A 58 -3.61 -0.92 5.28
C ASP A 58 -2.24 -0.23 5.09
N ARG A 59 -1.21 -0.70 5.79
CA ARG A 59 0.12 -0.10 5.76
C ARG A 59 0.85 -0.42 4.46
N PHE A 60 1.62 0.55 3.97
CA PHE A 60 2.51 0.40 2.81
C PHE A 60 3.53 -0.74 2.95
N MET A 61 3.91 -1.09 4.19
CA MET A 61 4.80 -2.21 4.46
C MET A 61 4.37 -2.96 5.72
N VAL A 62 4.27 -4.28 5.60
CA VAL A 62 3.81 -5.19 6.65
C VAL A 62 4.90 -6.24 6.92
N ALA A 63 5.29 -6.39 8.19
CA ALA A 63 6.29 -7.36 8.60
C ALA A 63 5.61 -8.62 9.16
N LEU A 64 5.71 -9.74 8.45
CA LEU A 64 5.19 -11.05 8.86
C LEU A 64 6.23 -11.85 9.64
N CYS A 65 5.77 -12.51 10.69
CA CYS A 65 6.59 -13.31 11.56
C CYS A 65 6.88 -14.68 10.94
N THR A 66 8.16 -14.98 10.70
CA THR A 66 8.64 -16.30 10.29
C THR A 66 9.03 -17.20 11.47
N CYS A 67 9.25 -16.60 12.65
CA CYS A 67 9.80 -17.30 13.80
C CYS A 67 8.77 -17.85 14.79
N ARG A 68 7.46 -17.60 14.57
CA ARG A 68 6.31 -18.00 15.41
C ARG A 68 6.41 -17.63 16.90
N ARG A 69 7.27 -16.67 17.25
CA ARG A 69 7.47 -16.19 18.64
C ARG A 69 6.79 -14.85 18.92
N SER A 70 6.20 -14.24 17.90
CA SER A 70 5.52 -12.96 18.07
C SER A 70 4.28 -13.12 18.92
N ARG A 71 4.08 -12.19 19.87
CA ARG A 71 2.84 -12.09 20.65
C ARG A 71 1.66 -11.57 19.82
N ARG A 72 1.93 -11.04 18.63
CA ARG A 72 0.96 -10.50 17.69
C ARG A 72 0.97 -11.28 16.38
N PHE A 73 1.20 -12.59 16.45
CA PHE A 73 1.18 -13.44 15.26
C PHE A 73 -0.12 -13.18 14.46
N PRO A 74 -0.03 -12.96 13.14
CA PRO A 74 1.08 -13.22 12.22
C PRO A 74 2.11 -12.09 12.06
N LEU A 75 1.95 -10.94 12.72
CA LEU A 75 2.85 -9.79 12.60
C LEU A 75 4.13 -9.95 13.40
N CYS A 76 5.22 -9.32 12.95
CA CYS A 76 6.49 -9.30 13.65
C CYS A 76 6.51 -8.23 14.75
N ASP A 77 6.86 -8.63 15.97
CA ASP A 77 7.03 -7.77 17.15
C ASP A 77 8.50 -7.66 17.60
N THR A 78 9.44 -7.95 16.70
CA THR A 78 10.90 -8.06 16.96
C THR A 78 11.36 -9.24 17.83
N SER A 79 10.47 -10.16 18.24
CA SER A 79 10.84 -11.34 19.04
C SER A 79 11.88 -12.27 18.39
N HIS A 80 12.07 -12.17 17.07
CA HIS A 80 13.11 -12.92 16.34
C HIS A 80 14.53 -12.58 16.83
N ARG A 81 14.79 -11.32 17.24
CA ARG A 81 16.10 -10.83 17.66
C ARG A 81 16.68 -11.56 18.87
N ARG A 82 15.82 -12.07 19.76
CA ARG A 82 16.24 -12.81 20.97
C ARG A 82 16.92 -14.17 20.70
N ARG A 83 17.01 -14.60 19.43
CA ARG A 83 17.72 -15.83 19.01
C ARG A 83 18.73 -15.60 17.89
N ARG A 84 19.05 -14.36 17.53
CA ARG A 84 20.21 -14.08 16.68
C ARG A 84 21.47 -14.00 17.52
#